data_AF-A0A7X6RV65-F1
#
_entry.id   AF-A0A7X6RV65-F1
#
_cell.length_a   1.000
_cell.length_b   1.000
_cell.length_c   1.000
_cell.angle_alpha   90.00
_cell.angle_beta   90.00
_cell.angle_gamma   90.00
#
_symmetry.space_group_name_H-M   'P 1'
#
loop_
_entity.id
_entity.type
_entity.pdbx_description
1 polymer ?
#
loop_
_entity_poly.entity_id
_entity_poly.type
_entity_poly.pdbx_seq_one_letter_code
_entity_poly.pdbx_strand_id
1 'polypeptide(L)'
;MTMRGRWRHRTGITAARAAFAVAIGAVVTSGLALTHPVEPSQHTVNVVPSPPPTYSSSDTAAAKAAACSEWDRAARSTALASRSSAEALEQSWISPESLAALATEKRTGMAAVSYLRTQLTHATPASTAIPLHDWMAANIDMLHALNMRHWDEAARELKRGNDLIDVITSECGLR
;
A
#
# COMPACT_ATOMS: atom_id res chain seq x y z
N MET A 1 -69.70 -44.96 66.30
CA MET A 1 -70.23 -43.60 66.09
C MET A 1 -69.07 -42.62 66.02
N THR A 2 -69.18 -41.62 65.13
CA THR A 2 -68.35 -40.40 64.94
C THR A 2 -66.87 -40.54 64.60
N MET A 3 -66.25 -39.70 63.76
CA MET A 3 -66.64 -38.90 62.59
C MET A 3 -65.33 -38.29 62.04
N ARG A 4 -65.24 -38.17 60.71
CA ARG A 4 -64.72 -37.06 59.87
C ARG A 4 -63.82 -36.00 60.55
N GLY A 5 -62.72 -35.51 59.98
CA GLY A 5 -62.27 -35.50 58.59
C GLY A 5 -61.03 -34.59 58.41
N ARG A 6 -60.39 -34.79 57.25
CA ARG A 6 -59.17 -34.17 56.66
C ARG A 6 -58.92 -32.69 57.01
N TRP A 7 -57.71 -32.30 57.45
CA TRP A 7 -56.41 -32.14 56.75
C TRP A 7 -56.23 -30.82 55.96
N ARG A 8 -55.31 -30.00 56.50
CA ARG A 8 -54.39 -28.99 55.88
C ARG A 8 -54.92 -28.06 54.78
N HIS A 9 -54.97 -26.74 55.03
CA HIS A 9 -54.90 -25.74 53.93
C HIS A 9 -54.48 -24.28 54.30
N ARG A 10 -53.93 -23.96 55.49
CA ARG A 10 -53.71 -22.55 55.88
C ARG A 10 -52.27 -22.01 55.88
N THR A 11 -51.23 -22.84 55.76
CA THR A 11 -49.82 -22.38 55.85
C THR A 11 -49.10 -22.25 54.50
N GLY A 12 -49.66 -22.77 53.41
CA GLY A 12 -48.98 -22.78 52.09
C GLY A 12 -49.09 -21.48 51.29
N ILE A 13 -50.10 -20.64 51.55
CA ILE A 13 -50.42 -19.49 50.69
C ILE A 13 -49.58 -18.24 51.04
N THR A 14 -49.16 -18.10 52.30
CA THR A 14 -48.35 -16.94 52.75
C THR A 14 -46.88 -17.06 52.34
N ALA A 15 -46.30 -18.25 52.36
CA ALA A 15 -44.91 -18.47 51.96
C ALA A 15 -44.67 -18.20 50.46
N ALA A 16 -45.64 -18.53 49.60
CA ALA A 16 -45.50 -18.36 48.15
C ALA A 16 -45.49 -16.88 47.70
N ARG A 17 -46.17 -15.98 48.41
CA ARG A 17 -46.21 -14.54 48.07
C ARG A 17 -44.92 -13.80 48.45
N ALA A 18 -44.30 -14.15 49.57
CA ALA A 18 -43.03 -13.55 49.98
C ALA A 18 -41.87 -13.96 49.05
N ALA A 19 -41.85 -15.22 48.60
CA ALA A 19 -40.83 -15.72 47.67
C ALA A 19 -40.89 -15.01 46.29
N PHE A 20 -42.09 -14.71 45.79
CA PHE A 20 -42.25 -14.01 44.52
C PHE A 20 -41.80 -12.54 44.58
N ALA A 21 -42.01 -11.85 45.70
CA ALA A 21 -41.57 -10.46 45.86
C ALA A 21 -40.03 -10.33 45.91
N VAL A 22 -39.35 -11.28 46.56
CA VAL A 22 -37.88 -11.31 46.61
C VAL A 22 -37.28 -11.62 45.23
N ALA A 23 -37.89 -12.55 44.48
CA ALA A 23 -37.43 -12.90 43.14
C ALA A 23 -37.55 -11.72 42.15
N ILE A 24 -38.61 -10.92 42.23
CA ILE A 24 -38.78 -9.74 41.38
C ILE A 24 -37.77 -8.64 41.73
N GLY A 25 -37.49 -8.42 43.02
CA GLY A 25 -36.49 -7.44 43.46
C GLY A 25 -35.07 -7.73 42.93
N ALA A 26 -34.67 -9.01 42.90
CA ALA A 26 -33.35 -9.43 42.41
C ALA A 26 -33.19 -9.30 40.88
N VAL A 27 -34.28 -9.44 40.11
CA VAL A 27 -34.25 -9.28 38.64
C VAL A 27 -34.13 -7.79 38.26
N VAL A 28 -34.79 -6.90 39.01
CA VAL A 28 -34.72 -5.45 38.74
C VAL A 28 -33.33 -4.88 39.05
N THR A 29 -32.71 -5.28 40.15
CA THR A 29 -31.35 -4.82 40.50
C THR A 29 -30.29 -5.35 39.53
N SER A 30 -30.44 -6.59 39.07
CA SER A 30 -29.51 -7.19 38.08
C SER A 30 -29.67 -6.58 36.68
N GLY A 31 -30.90 -6.21 36.29
CA GLY A 31 -31.18 -5.52 35.02
C GLY A 31 -30.62 -4.09 34.96
N LEU A 32 -30.68 -3.35 36.07
CA LEU A 32 -30.10 -2.00 36.16
C LEU A 32 -28.57 -2.03 36.07
N ALA A 33 -27.92 -3.02 36.69
CA ALA A 33 -26.46 -3.17 36.61
C ALA A 33 -25.94 -3.45 35.18
N LEU A 34 -26.75 -4.05 34.30
CA LEU A 34 -26.40 -4.32 32.90
C LEU A 34 -26.66 -3.13 31.95
N THR A 35 -27.42 -2.12 32.40
CA THR A 35 -27.78 -0.95 31.57
C THR A 35 -26.89 0.27 31.83
N HIS A 36 -25.97 0.19 32.80
CA HIS A 36 -24.91 1.16 32.95
C HIS A 36 -23.75 0.75 32.02
N PRO A 37 -23.52 1.47 30.91
CA PRO A 37 -22.30 1.28 30.15
C PRO A 37 -21.17 1.69 31.08
N VAL A 38 -20.28 0.76 31.42
CA VAL A 38 -18.97 1.13 31.97
C VAL A 38 -18.28 1.83 30.82
N GLU A 39 -18.24 3.16 30.86
CA GLU A 39 -17.45 3.95 29.92
C GLU A 39 -16.01 3.44 30.04
N PRO A 40 -15.44 2.81 28.99
CA PRO A 40 -14.07 2.33 29.05
C PRO A 40 -13.19 3.51 29.38
N SER A 41 -12.22 3.33 30.28
CA SER A 41 -11.22 4.37 30.57
C SER A 41 -10.58 4.78 29.24
N GLN A 42 -10.93 5.97 28.76
CA GLN A 42 -10.38 6.51 27.53
C GLN A 42 -8.93 6.91 27.82
N HIS A 43 -8.00 6.03 27.47
CA HIS A 43 -6.60 6.37 27.44
C HIS A 43 -6.35 7.17 26.17
N THR A 44 -6.22 8.49 26.30
CA THR A 44 -5.74 9.34 25.23
C THR A 44 -4.27 9.02 24.99
N VAL A 45 -4.00 8.10 24.06
CA VAL A 45 -2.64 7.86 23.58
C VAL A 45 -2.26 9.07 22.75
N ASN A 46 -1.47 9.96 23.34
CA ASN A 46 -0.90 11.09 22.61
C ASN A 46 0.19 10.53 21.70
N VAL A 47 -0.16 10.15 20.47
CA VAL A 47 0.81 9.71 19.45
C VAL A 47 1.57 10.95 19.01
N VAL A 48 2.67 11.25 19.69
CA VAL A 48 3.65 12.22 19.21
C VAL A 48 4.31 11.60 17.98
N PRO A 49 4.18 12.22 16.78
CA PRO A 49 4.90 11.74 15.61
C PRO A 49 6.39 11.69 15.94
N SER A 50 7.06 10.57 15.64
CA SER A 50 8.52 10.53 15.75
C SER A 50 9.10 11.65 14.88
N PRO A 51 10.11 12.40 15.36
CA PRO A 51 10.74 13.41 14.53
C PRO A 51 11.23 12.75 13.24
N PRO A 52 11.08 13.43 12.09
CA PRO A 52 11.51 12.86 10.82
C PRO A 52 13.00 12.49 10.91
N PRO A 53 13.40 11.36 10.31
CA PRO A 53 14.79 10.96 10.32
C PRO A 53 15.63 12.08 9.71
N THR A 54 16.65 12.51 10.47
CA THR A 54 17.64 13.47 9.99
C THR A 54 18.82 12.69 9.44
N TYR A 55 19.15 12.93 8.18
CA TYR A 55 20.27 12.28 7.49
C TYR A 55 21.49 13.19 7.54
N SER A 56 22.66 12.59 7.74
CA SER A 56 23.92 13.35 7.61
C SER A 56 24.17 13.71 6.14
N SER A 57 25.00 14.72 5.89
CA SER A 57 25.41 15.07 4.52
C SER A 57 26.07 13.89 3.79
N SER A 58 26.80 13.04 4.53
CA SER A 58 27.39 11.81 3.99
C SER A 58 26.34 10.78 3.60
N ASP A 59 25.29 10.59 4.41
CA ASP A 59 24.22 9.64 4.09
C ASP A 59 23.46 10.09 2.84
N THR A 60 23.16 11.38 2.74
CA THR A 60 22.49 11.97 1.58
C THR A 60 23.36 11.86 0.32
N ALA A 61 24.66 12.11 0.41
CA ALA A 61 25.58 11.96 -0.72
C ALA A 61 25.69 10.49 -1.18
N ALA A 62 25.79 9.55 -0.24
CA ALA A 62 25.83 8.13 -0.53
C ALA A 62 24.52 7.64 -1.18
N ALA A 63 23.37 8.07 -0.67
CA ALA A 63 22.06 7.76 -1.25
C ALA A 63 21.91 8.32 -2.67
N LYS A 64 22.34 9.55 -2.92
CA LYS A 64 22.38 10.14 -4.26
C LYS A 64 23.24 9.31 -5.21
N ALA A 65 24.47 8.97 -4.80
CA ALA A 65 25.39 8.20 -5.64
C ALA A 65 24.83 6.82 -5.98
N ALA A 66 24.24 6.13 -5.01
CA ALA A 66 23.58 4.84 -5.22
C ALA A 66 22.41 4.96 -6.19
N ALA A 67 21.48 5.90 -5.96
CA ALA A 67 20.32 6.11 -6.83
C ALA A 67 20.73 6.42 -8.28
N CYS A 68 21.73 7.29 -8.47
CA CYS A 68 22.27 7.65 -9.78
C CYS A 68 22.94 6.47 -10.50
N SER A 69 23.77 5.70 -9.80
CA SER A 69 24.43 4.51 -10.36
C SER A 69 23.40 3.47 -10.80
N GLU A 70 22.37 3.26 -9.98
CA GLU A 70 21.34 2.27 -10.29
C GLU A 70 20.41 2.72 -11.41
N TRP A 71 20.13 4.03 -11.50
CA TRP A 71 19.42 4.59 -12.64
C TRP A 71 20.21 4.43 -13.94
N ASP A 72 21.51 4.73 -13.98
CA ASP A 72 22.30 4.58 -15.20
C ASP A 72 22.26 3.13 -15.71
N ARG A 73 22.42 2.16 -14.79
CA ARG A 73 22.30 0.73 -15.10
C ARG A 73 20.93 0.38 -15.66
N ALA A 74 19.86 0.85 -15.01
CA ALA A 74 18.48 0.62 -15.42
C ALA A 74 18.15 1.24 -16.79
N ALA A 75 18.57 2.49 -17.02
CA ALA A 75 18.36 3.22 -18.25
C ALA A 75 19.09 2.55 -19.43
N ARG A 76 20.37 2.17 -19.25
CA ARG A 76 21.14 1.45 -20.27
C ARG A 76 20.52 0.10 -20.61
N SER A 77 20.10 -0.67 -19.59
CA SER A 77 19.44 -1.97 -19.82
C SER A 77 18.14 -1.82 -20.63
N THR A 78 17.34 -0.80 -20.30
CA THR A 78 16.10 -0.49 -21.03
C THR A 78 16.38 -0.08 -22.47
N ALA A 79 17.37 0.80 -22.68
CA ALA A 79 17.77 1.24 -24.03
C ALA A 79 18.31 0.07 -24.89
N LEU A 80 19.09 -0.83 -24.31
CA LEU A 80 19.58 -2.03 -25.00
C LEU A 80 18.43 -2.96 -25.41
N ALA A 81 17.47 -3.21 -24.51
CA ALA A 81 16.31 -4.04 -24.81
C ALA A 81 15.41 -3.40 -25.88
N SER A 82 15.22 -2.08 -25.83
CA SER A 82 14.45 -1.33 -26.82
C SER A 82 15.12 -1.38 -28.20
N ARG A 83 16.45 -1.17 -28.28
CA ARG A 83 17.19 -1.32 -29.53
C ARG A 83 17.06 -2.72 -30.11
N SER A 84 17.23 -3.76 -29.30
CA SER A 84 17.09 -5.15 -29.75
C SER A 84 15.66 -5.48 -30.25
N SER A 85 14.64 -4.91 -29.60
CA SER A 85 13.24 -5.02 -30.03
C SER A 85 13.01 -4.32 -31.39
N ALA A 86 13.52 -3.10 -31.55
CA ALA A 86 13.43 -2.36 -32.80
C ALA A 86 14.11 -3.10 -33.96
N GLU A 87 15.34 -3.60 -33.77
CA GLU A 87 16.08 -4.38 -34.77
C GLU A 87 15.33 -5.65 -35.20
N ALA A 88 14.62 -6.33 -34.28
CA ALA A 88 13.80 -7.49 -34.63
C ALA A 88 12.54 -7.08 -35.41
N LEU A 89 11.85 -6.04 -34.95
CA LEU A 89 10.62 -5.54 -35.58
C LEU A 89 10.83 -5.04 -37.01
N GLU A 90 12.02 -4.53 -37.35
CA GLU A 90 12.40 -4.17 -38.73
C GLU A 90 12.38 -5.37 -39.68
N GLN A 91 12.66 -6.59 -39.19
CA GLN A 91 12.68 -7.80 -40.01
C GLN A 91 11.27 -8.33 -40.25
N SER A 92 10.42 -8.33 -39.21
CA SER A 92 9.03 -8.76 -39.28
C SER A 92 8.27 -8.34 -38.02
N TRP A 93 7.05 -7.84 -38.18
CA TRP A 93 6.20 -7.45 -37.03
C TRP A 93 5.42 -8.62 -36.41
N ILE A 94 5.37 -9.79 -37.07
CA ILE A 94 4.60 -10.97 -36.63
C ILE A 94 5.46 -12.20 -36.32
N SER A 95 6.78 -12.12 -36.50
CA SER A 95 7.64 -13.26 -36.22
C SER A 95 7.66 -13.56 -34.71
N PRO A 96 7.81 -14.84 -34.31
CA PRO A 96 8.01 -15.21 -32.92
C PRO A 96 9.18 -14.45 -32.27
N GLU A 97 10.26 -14.21 -33.02
CA GLU A 97 11.45 -13.47 -32.58
C GLU A 97 11.10 -12.03 -32.21
N SER A 98 10.36 -11.33 -33.05
CA SER A 98 9.97 -9.93 -32.80
C SER A 98 8.99 -9.80 -31.66
N LEU A 99 8.04 -10.73 -31.55
CA LEU A 99 7.11 -10.78 -30.41
C LEU A 99 7.86 -11.06 -29.09
N ALA A 100 8.87 -11.93 -29.13
CA ALA A 100 9.72 -12.23 -27.96
C ALA A 100 10.62 -11.05 -27.58
N ALA A 101 11.19 -10.33 -28.56
CA ALA A 101 12.01 -9.15 -28.34
C ALA A 101 11.18 -8.00 -27.74
N LEU A 102 9.99 -7.73 -28.30
CA LEU A 102 9.05 -6.74 -27.76
C LEU A 102 8.59 -7.11 -26.33
N ALA A 103 8.32 -8.39 -26.08
CA ALA A 103 7.97 -8.83 -24.73
C ALA A 103 9.13 -8.65 -23.75
N THR A 104 10.37 -8.86 -24.21
CA THR A 104 11.59 -8.61 -23.41
C THR A 104 11.76 -7.13 -23.11
N GLU A 105 11.62 -6.25 -24.09
CA GLU A 105 11.64 -4.79 -23.90
C GLU A 105 10.66 -4.35 -22.80
N LYS A 106 9.40 -4.76 -22.90
CA LYS A 106 8.37 -4.41 -21.91
C LYS A 106 8.70 -4.93 -20.51
N ARG A 107 9.19 -6.18 -20.40
CA ARG A 107 9.59 -6.76 -19.10
C ARG A 107 10.78 -6.03 -18.50
N THR A 108 11.79 -5.69 -19.32
CA THR A 108 12.97 -4.95 -18.88
C THR A 108 12.59 -3.58 -18.35
N GLY A 109 11.75 -2.82 -19.07
CA GLY A 109 11.26 -1.53 -18.59
C GLY A 109 10.52 -1.63 -17.24
N MET A 110 9.61 -2.60 -17.08
CA MET A 110 8.90 -2.80 -15.81
C MET A 110 9.80 -3.29 -14.67
N ALA A 111 10.79 -4.14 -14.98
CA ALA A 111 11.79 -4.57 -14.01
C ALA A 111 12.67 -3.40 -13.56
N ALA A 112 13.08 -2.54 -14.50
CA ALA A 112 13.86 -1.34 -14.22
C ALA A 112 13.11 -0.38 -13.27
N VAL A 113 11.83 -0.11 -13.55
CA VAL A 113 10.97 0.71 -12.69
C VAL A 113 10.80 0.10 -11.31
N SER A 114 10.51 -1.20 -11.24
CA SER A 114 10.29 -1.90 -9.96
C SER A 114 11.57 -1.92 -9.13
N TYR A 115 12.71 -2.14 -9.78
CA TYR A 115 14.01 -2.12 -9.14
C TYR A 115 14.36 -0.74 -8.61
N LEU A 116 14.24 0.33 -9.42
CA LEU A 116 14.60 1.69 -8.99
C LEU A 116 13.78 2.19 -7.80
N ARG A 117 12.51 1.81 -7.69
CA ARG A 117 11.70 2.10 -6.48
C ARG A 117 12.34 1.56 -5.20
N THR A 118 13.08 0.47 -5.27
CA THR A 118 13.79 -0.11 -4.11
C THR A 118 15.13 0.57 -3.81
N GLN A 119 15.66 1.35 -4.76
CA GLN A 119 16.95 2.03 -4.63
C GLN A 119 16.81 3.47 -4.13
N LEU A 120 15.61 4.05 -4.22
CA LEU A 120 15.31 5.37 -3.68
C LEU A 120 15.00 5.28 -2.18
N THR A 121 15.97 5.65 -1.36
CA THR A 121 15.81 5.73 0.09
C THR A 121 15.29 7.10 0.52
N HIS A 122 14.79 7.21 1.75
CA HIS A 122 14.43 8.50 2.36
C HIS A 122 15.62 9.48 2.51
N ALA A 123 16.86 9.00 2.44
CA ALA A 123 18.05 9.84 2.45
C ALA A 123 18.36 10.46 1.07
N THR A 124 17.72 9.97 0.00
CA THR A 124 17.92 10.48 -1.36
C THR A 124 17.43 11.93 -1.45
N PRO A 125 18.25 12.88 -1.91
CA PRO A 125 17.82 14.26 -2.07
C PRO A 125 16.64 14.38 -3.03
N ALA A 126 15.73 15.31 -2.76
CA ALA A 126 14.60 15.58 -3.64
C ALA A 126 15.02 15.94 -5.08
N SER A 127 16.15 16.66 -5.24
CA SER A 127 16.71 17.00 -6.56
C SER A 127 17.02 15.77 -7.41
N THR A 128 17.33 14.63 -6.78
CA THR A 128 17.59 13.35 -7.46
C THR A 128 16.34 12.47 -7.51
N ALA A 129 15.58 12.39 -6.41
CA ALA A 129 14.44 11.50 -6.31
C ALA A 129 13.27 11.90 -7.24
N ILE A 130 12.97 13.19 -7.36
CA ILE A 130 11.86 13.70 -8.19
C ILE A 130 12.04 13.30 -9.67
N PRO A 131 13.14 13.66 -10.35
CA PRO A 131 13.28 13.32 -11.77
C PRO A 131 13.35 11.80 -12.00
N LEU A 132 13.89 11.02 -11.06
CA LEU A 132 13.86 9.55 -11.14
C LEU A 132 12.43 9.00 -11.02
N HIS A 133 11.61 9.55 -10.12
CA HIS A 133 10.19 9.21 -10.04
C HIS A 133 9.42 9.59 -11.30
N ASP A 134 9.68 10.77 -11.85
CA ASP A 134 9.05 11.22 -13.10
C ASP A 134 9.43 10.34 -14.29
N TRP A 135 10.69 9.89 -14.35
CA TRP A 135 11.16 8.97 -15.40
C TRP A 135 10.48 7.60 -15.27
N MET A 136 10.33 7.08 -14.04
CA MET A 136 9.59 5.86 -13.79
C MET A 136 8.10 5.99 -14.13
N ALA A 137 7.49 7.14 -13.85
CA ALA A 137 6.11 7.43 -14.21
C ALA A 137 5.93 7.45 -15.73
N ALA A 138 6.77 8.17 -16.47
CA ALA A 138 6.73 8.21 -17.93
C ALA A 138 6.84 6.81 -18.56
N ASN A 139 7.68 5.92 -18.00
CA ASN A 139 7.77 4.53 -18.46
C ASN A 139 6.47 3.74 -18.23
N ILE A 140 5.82 3.91 -17.08
CA ILE A 140 4.53 3.28 -16.77
C ILE A 140 3.43 3.82 -17.68
N ASP A 141 3.35 5.15 -17.82
CA ASP A 141 2.33 5.84 -18.61
C ASP A 141 2.45 5.46 -20.09
N MET A 142 3.68 5.40 -20.62
CA MET A 142 3.96 4.89 -21.97
C MET A 142 3.46 3.46 -22.15
N LEU A 143 3.81 2.54 -21.24
CA LEU A 143 3.39 1.13 -21.34
C LEU A 143 1.87 0.98 -21.20
N HIS A 144 1.25 1.78 -20.35
CA HIS A 144 -0.20 1.83 -20.20
C HIS A 144 -0.86 2.29 -21.51
N ALA A 145 -0.40 3.40 -22.09
CA ALA A 145 -0.90 3.92 -23.36
C ALA A 145 -0.74 2.90 -24.50
N LEU A 146 0.38 2.18 -24.57
CA LEU A 146 0.58 1.09 -25.53
C LEU A 146 -0.44 -0.04 -25.37
N ASN A 147 -0.77 -0.42 -24.14
CA ASN A 147 -1.80 -1.44 -23.87
C ASN A 147 -3.21 -0.95 -24.25
N MET A 148 -3.47 0.34 -24.07
CA MET A 148 -4.73 0.98 -24.47
C MET A 148 -4.80 1.31 -25.97
N ARG A 149 -3.71 1.09 -26.73
CA ARG A 149 -3.56 1.47 -28.15
C ARG A 149 -3.66 2.98 -28.39
N HIS A 150 -3.30 3.79 -27.40
CA HIS A 150 -3.20 5.24 -27.51
C HIS A 150 -1.81 5.64 -28.03
N TRP A 151 -1.57 5.50 -29.33
CA TRP A 151 -0.24 5.67 -29.91
C TRP A 151 0.37 7.06 -29.72
N ASP A 152 -0.44 8.12 -29.85
CA ASP A 152 0.03 9.50 -29.66
C ASP A 152 0.42 9.77 -28.20
N GLU A 153 -0.29 9.16 -27.24
CA GLU A 153 0.02 9.26 -25.82
C GLU A 153 1.31 8.50 -25.50
N ALA A 154 1.46 7.27 -26.02
CA ALA A 154 2.69 6.51 -25.87
C ALA A 154 3.92 7.28 -26.42
N ALA A 155 3.77 7.93 -27.59
CA ALA A 155 4.85 8.75 -28.17
C ALA A 155 5.20 9.97 -27.30
N ARG A 156 4.18 10.64 -26.71
CA ARG A 156 4.41 11.76 -25.80
C ARG A 156 5.12 11.32 -24.52
N GLU A 157 4.70 10.22 -23.91
CA GLU A 157 5.32 9.71 -22.68
C GLU A 157 6.73 9.17 -22.92
N LEU A 158 6.97 8.53 -24.07
CA LEU A 158 8.32 8.17 -24.49
C LEU A 158 9.22 9.41 -24.61
N LYS A 159 8.72 10.48 -25.25
CA LYS A 159 9.47 11.74 -25.34
C LYS A 159 9.74 12.34 -23.95
N ARG A 160 8.74 12.38 -23.08
CA ARG A 160 8.90 12.85 -21.68
C ARG A 160 9.97 12.05 -20.94
N GLY A 161 9.95 10.72 -21.07
CA GLY A 161 10.97 9.84 -20.51
C GLY A 161 12.38 10.16 -21.03
N ASN A 162 12.51 10.42 -22.34
CA ASN A 162 13.78 10.79 -22.95
C ASN A 162 14.26 12.18 -22.52
N ASP A 163 13.38 13.17 -22.45
CA ASP A 163 13.73 14.54 -22.00
C ASP A 163 14.26 14.52 -20.54
N LEU A 164 13.77 13.60 -19.71
CA LEU A 164 14.25 13.42 -18.33
C LEU A 164 15.65 12.79 -18.26
N ILE A 165 16.11 12.08 -19.29
CA ILE A 165 17.46 11.49 -19.30
C ILE A 165 18.52 12.58 -19.16
N ASP A 166 18.39 13.70 -19.88
CA ASP A 166 19.34 14.81 -19.79
C ASP A 166 19.34 15.46 -18.40
N VAL A 167 18.15 15.62 -17.81
CA VAL A 167 17.99 16.18 -16.46
C VAL A 167 18.69 15.29 -15.43
N ILE A 168 18.43 13.98 -15.48
CA ILE A 168 19.00 13.02 -14.52
C ILE A 168 20.51 12.87 -14.75
N THR A 169 20.96 12.83 -16.01
CA THR A 169 22.39 12.76 -16.35
C THR A 169 23.14 13.95 -15.78
N SER A 170 22.60 15.17 -15.92
CA SER A 170 23.16 16.37 -15.31
C SER A 170 23.16 16.32 -13.78
N GLU A 171 22.04 15.95 -13.17
CA GLU A 171 21.92 15.83 -11.69
C GLU A 171 22.89 14.79 -11.12
N CYS A 172 23.11 13.70 -11.84
CA CYS A 172 23.97 12.59 -11.45
C CYS A 172 25.44 12.76 -11.86
N GLY A 173 25.78 13.81 -12.63
CA GLY A 173 27.13 14.02 -13.14
C GLY A 173 27.62 12.93 -14.10
N LEU A 174 26.69 12.30 -14.82
CA LEU A 174 26.96 11.24 -15.79
C LEU A 174 27.31 11.83 -17.16
N ARG A 175 27.99 11.04 -18.01
CA ARG A 175 28.38 11.42 -19.38
C ARG A 175 28.04 10.30 -20.36
#